data_AF-Q4RDQ5-F1
#
_entry.id   AF-Q4RDQ5-F1
#
_cell.length_a   1.000
_cell.length_b   1.000
_cell.length_c   1.000
_cell.angle_alpha   90.00
_cell.angle_beta   90.00
_cell.angle_gamma   90.00
#
_symmetry.space_group_name_H-M   'P 1'
#
loop_
_entity.id
_entity.type
_entity.pdbx_description
1 polymer ?
#
loop_
_entity_poly.entity_id
_entity_poly.type
_entity_poly.pdbx_seq_one_letter_code
_entity_poly.pdbx_strand_id
1 'polypeptide(L)'
;VYLTHLDYADTERIMTEKLHNQVNGTEWSWKNLNTLCWAIGSISGAMHEEDEKRFLVTVIKDLLGLCEQKRGKDNKAIIASNIMYIVGQYPRFLRAHWKFLKTVVNKS
;
A
#
# COMPACT_ATOMS: atom_id res chain seq x y z
N VAL A 1 -13.79 2.09 -28.81
CA VAL A 1 -12.36 2.33 -29.09
C VAL A 1 -11.59 2.11 -27.80
N TYR A 2 -10.81 1.03 -27.76
CA TYR A 2 -10.20 0.37 -26.60
C TYR A 2 -8.82 0.97 -26.25
N LEU A 3 -8.76 2.23 -25.81
CA LEU A 3 -7.50 2.90 -25.45
C LEU A 3 -7.39 3.31 -23.97
N THR A 4 -8.39 3.01 -23.14
CA THR A 4 -8.41 3.40 -21.72
C THR A 4 -7.96 2.31 -20.75
N HIS A 5 -7.72 1.07 -21.21
CA HIS A 5 -7.21 -0.02 -20.37
C HIS A 5 -5.68 -0.02 -20.19
N LEU A 6 -4.95 0.94 -20.79
CA LEU A 6 -3.53 0.77 -21.05
C LEU A 6 -2.56 1.30 -19.98
N ASP A 7 -3.00 2.05 -18.97
CA ASP A 7 -2.04 2.75 -18.08
C ASP A 7 -2.05 2.25 -16.62
N TYR A 8 -3.18 1.72 -16.15
CA TYR A 8 -3.29 1.27 -14.76
C TYR A 8 -2.52 -0.02 -14.49
N ALA A 9 -2.46 -0.94 -15.46
CA ALA A 9 -1.75 -2.21 -15.32
C ALA A 9 -0.22 -2.00 -15.22
N ASP A 10 0.32 -1.06 -16.00
CA ASP A 10 1.74 -0.70 -15.90
C ASP A 10 2.04 0.07 -14.62
N THR A 11 1.15 1.00 -14.23
CA THR A 11 1.26 1.71 -12.95
C THR A 11 1.25 0.72 -11.77
N GLU A 12 0.32 -0.23 -11.75
CA GLU A 12 0.22 -1.30 -10.75
C GLU A 12 1.49 -2.16 -10.71
N ARG A 13 1.98 -2.59 -11.88
CA ARG A 13 3.20 -3.40 -12.00
C ARG A 13 4.41 -2.67 -11.42
N ILE A 14 4.62 -1.40 -11.80
CA ILE A 14 5.75 -0.59 -11.33
C ILE A 14 5.67 -0.36 -9.82
N MET A 15 4.48 -0.03 -9.30
CA MET A 15 4.29 0.17 -7.85
C MET A 15 4.54 -1.11 -7.06
N THR A 16 4.08 -2.26 -7.58
CA THR A 16 4.28 -3.57 -6.96
C THR A 16 5.75 -3.98 -6.96
N GLU A 17 6.46 -3.78 -8.07
CA GLU A 17 7.90 -4.05 -8.18
C GLU A 17 8.70 -3.19 -7.19
N LYS A 18 8.40 -1.89 -7.10
CA LYS A 18 9.04 -1.00 -6.12
C LYS A 18 8.75 -1.41 -4.68
N LEU A 19 7.52 -1.86 -4.40
CA LEU A 19 7.16 -2.36 -3.06
C LEU A 19 7.95 -3.63 -2.74
N HIS A 20 8.08 -4.55 -3.69
CA HIS A 20 8.88 -5.75 -3.54
C HIS A 20 10.34 -5.43 -3.19
N ASN A 21 10.92 -4.40 -3.84
CA ASN A 21 12.28 -3.92 -3.54
C ASN A 21 12.41 -3.27 -2.15
N GLN A 22 11.32 -2.74 -1.58
CA GLN A 22 11.31 -2.32 -0.18
C GLN A 22 11.30 -3.53 0.77
N VAL A 23 10.53 -4.58 0.43
CA VAL A 23 10.36 -5.79 1.25
C VAL A 23 11.61 -6.66 1.28
N ASN A 24 12.18 -6.97 0.12
CA ASN A 24 13.41 -7.77 0.00
C ASN A 24 14.66 -7.01 0.50
N GLY A 25 14.54 -5.69 0.67
CA GLY A 25 15.57 -4.83 1.24
C GLY A 25 16.55 -4.23 0.23
N THR A 26 16.43 -4.49 -1.07
CA THR A 26 17.36 -3.97 -2.09
C THR A 26 17.29 -2.45 -2.23
N GLU A 27 16.11 -1.86 -2.05
CA GLU A 27 15.90 -0.40 -2.13
C GLU A 27 15.33 0.21 -0.84
N TRP A 28 15.41 -0.52 0.26
CA TRP A 28 14.81 -0.09 1.53
C TRP A 28 15.39 1.24 2.02
N SER A 29 14.53 2.25 2.13
CA SER A 29 14.79 3.45 2.91
C SER A 29 13.47 4.11 3.30
N TRP A 30 13.46 4.88 4.39
CA TRP A 30 12.25 5.60 4.81
C TRP A 30 11.75 6.55 3.73
N LYS A 31 12.68 7.23 3.03
CA LYS A 31 12.35 8.14 1.94
C LYS A 31 11.66 7.38 0.79
N ASN A 32 12.24 6.27 0.34
CA ASN A 32 11.69 5.51 -0.79
C ASN A 32 10.32 4.92 -0.45
N LEU A 33 10.17 4.34 0.76
CA LEU A 33 8.90 3.81 1.22
C LEU A 33 7.83 4.90 1.27
N ASN A 34 8.13 6.06 1.87
CA ASN A 34 7.20 7.18 1.96
C ASN A 34 6.77 7.66 0.57
N THR A 35 7.71 7.90 -0.34
CA THR A 35 7.41 8.35 -1.70
C THR A 35 6.54 7.34 -2.45
N LEU A 36 6.83 6.04 -2.31
CA LEU A 36 6.01 4.99 -2.91
C LEU A 36 4.59 4.97 -2.33
N CYS A 37 4.44 5.05 -1.01
CA CYS A 37 3.13 5.02 -0.37
C CYS A 37 2.30 6.27 -0.67
N TRP A 38 2.93 7.44 -0.83
CA TRP A 38 2.27 8.65 -1.34
C TRP A 38 1.78 8.48 -2.77
N ALA A 39 2.59 7.91 -3.65
CA ALA A 39 2.19 7.63 -5.03
C ALA A 39 1.00 6.65 -5.08
N ILE A 40 1.06 5.56 -4.31
CA ILE A 40 -0.05 4.60 -4.17
C ILE A 40 -1.31 5.28 -3.64
N GLY A 41 -1.21 6.14 -2.63
CA GLY A 41 -2.37 6.88 -2.12
C GLY A 41 -2.97 7.85 -3.14
N SER A 42 -2.14 8.51 -3.96
CA SER A 42 -2.59 9.52 -4.91
C SER A 42 -3.41 8.99 -6.09
N ILE A 43 -3.34 7.69 -6.39
CA ILE A 43 -4.11 7.07 -7.48
C ILE A 43 -5.47 6.52 -7.01
N SER A 44 -5.91 6.86 -5.80
CA SER A 44 -7.20 6.42 -5.27
C SER A 44 -8.36 6.78 -6.18
N GLY A 45 -9.17 5.78 -6.55
CA GLY A 45 -10.32 5.92 -7.43
C GLY A 45 -10.00 5.97 -8.93
N ALA A 46 -8.73 5.83 -9.33
CA ALA A 46 -8.32 5.77 -10.73
C ALA A 46 -8.50 4.38 -11.36
N MET A 47 -8.70 3.34 -10.54
CA MET A 47 -8.90 1.95 -10.97
C MET A 47 -10.37 1.53 -10.81
N HIS A 48 -10.79 0.48 -11.52
CA HIS A 48 -12.05 -0.20 -11.25
C HIS A 48 -12.03 -0.83 -9.84
N GLU A 49 -13.18 -0.87 -9.18
CA GLU A 49 -13.28 -1.28 -7.77
C GLU A 49 -12.69 -2.68 -7.49
N GLU A 50 -12.88 -3.64 -8.39
CA GLU A 50 -12.32 -4.98 -8.23
C GLU A 50 -10.79 -5.01 -8.33
N ASP A 51 -10.22 -4.26 -9.28
CA ASP A 51 -8.78 -4.16 -9.49
C ASP A 51 -8.13 -3.38 -8.34
N GLU A 52 -8.72 -2.25 -7.96
CA GLU A 52 -8.29 -1.45 -6.80
C GLU A 52 -8.27 -2.31 -5.53
N LYS A 53 -9.32 -3.11 -5.30
CA LYS A 53 -9.39 -4.02 -4.16
C LYS A 53 -8.27 -5.06 -4.20
N ARG A 54 -8.00 -5.69 -5.34
CA ARG A 54 -6.92 -6.69 -5.48
C ARG A 54 -5.55 -6.06 -5.22
N PHE A 55 -5.29 -4.91 -5.83
CA PHE A 55 -4.06 -4.16 -5.67
C PHE A 55 -3.82 -3.78 -4.20
N LEU A 56 -4.82 -3.21 -3.52
CA LEU A 56 -4.70 -2.81 -2.13
C LEU A 56 -4.48 -3.97 -1.17
N VAL A 57 -5.13 -5.12 -1.40
CA VAL A 57 -4.89 -6.31 -0.57
C VAL A 57 -3.43 -6.73 -0.64
N THR A 58 -2.81 -6.69 -1.83
CA THR A 58 -1.38 -7.01 -2.02
C THR A 58 -0.50 -5.99 -1.30
N VAL A 59 -0.69 -4.70 -1.58
CA VAL A 59 0.11 -3.62 -0.97
C VAL A 59 0.08 -3.69 0.55
N ILE A 60 -1.10 -3.84 1.12
CA ILE A 60 -1.29 -3.85 2.57
C ILE A 60 -0.65 -5.09 3.21
N LYS A 61 -0.76 -6.26 2.59
CA LYS A 61 -0.12 -7.49 3.08
C LYS A 61 1.40 -7.34 3.12
N ASP A 62 1.98 -6.81 2.05
CA ASP A 62 3.42 -6.61 1.95
C ASP A 62 3.92 -5.59 2.97
N LEU A 63 3.19 -4.50 3.19
CA LEU A 63 3.53 -3.51 4.22
C LEU A 63 3.40 -4.06 5.64
N LEU A 64 2.39 -4.90 5.91
CA LEU A 64 2.27 -5.59 7.20
C LEU A 64 3.42 -6.58 7.42
N GLY A 65 3.77 -7.37 6.40
CA GLY A 65 4.93 -8.27 6.45
C GLY A 65 6.23 -7.51 6.68
N LEU A 66 6.41 -6.37 6.02
CA LEU A 66 7.55 -5.47 6.23
C LEU A 66 7.61 -4.92 7.67
N CYS A 67 6.45 -4.58 8.25
CA CYS A 67 6.34 -4.11 9.64
C CYS A 67 6.72 -5.20 10.65
N GLU A 68 6.42 -6.46 10.35
CA GLU A 68 6.84 -7.61 11.16
C GLU A 68 8.33 -7.91 11.02
N GLN A 69 8.87 -7.81 9.79
CA GLN A 69 10.28 -8.05 9.47
C GLN A 69 11.21 -6.99 10.05
N LYS A 70 10.85 -5.70 9.98
CA LYS A 70 11.74 -4.60 10.41
C LYS A 70 11.70 -4.44 11.94
N ARG A 71 12.90 -4.38 12.52
CA ARG A 71 13.12 -4.17 13.96
C ARG A 71 13.26 -2.68 14.27
N GLY A 72 12.99 -2.30 15.52
CA GLY A 72 13.11 -0.93 16.01
C GLY A 72 11.81 -0.13 15.92
N LYS A 73 11.57 0.72 16.93
CA LYS A 73 10.33 1.48 17.08
C LYS A 73 10.11 2.47 15.93
N ASP A 74 11.17 3.14 15.48
CA ASP A 74 11.08 4.14 14.41
C ASP A 74 10.70 3.53 13.06
N ASN A 75 11.33 2.40 12.70
CA ASN A 75 10.96 1.65 11.50
C ASN A 75 9.48 1.24 11.53
N LYS A 76 9.01 0.70 12.66
CA LYS A 76 7.61 0.31 12.82
C LYS A 76 6.67 1.49 12.73
N ALA A 77 7.01 2.62 13.33
CA ALA A 77 6.22 3.85 13.27
C ALA A 77 6.09 4.38 11.84
N ILE A 78 7.18 4.40 11.08
CA ILE A 78 7.18 4.83 9.66
C ILE A 78 6.34 3.87 8.79
N ILE A 79 6.47 2.56 8.98
CA ILE A 79 5.68 1.61 8.18
C ILE A 79 4.19 1.71 8.54
N ALA A 80 3.87 1.79 9.83
CA ALA A 80 2.50 1.93 10.30
C ALA A 80 1.84 3.23 9.81
N SER A 81 2.57 4.35 9.80
CA SER A 81 2.04 5.62 9.29
C SER A 81 1.73 5.56 7.79
N ASN A 82 2.56 4.88 7.00
CA ASN A 82 2.31 4.65 5.58
C ASN A 82 1.08 3.75 5.32
N ILE A 83 0.91 2.69 6.11
CA ILE A 83 -0.29 1.85 6.06
C ILE A 83 -1.53 2.68 6.37
N MET A 84 -1.50 3.47 7.45
CA MET A 84 -2.61 4.33 7.85
C MET A 84 -2.94 5.38 6.78
N TYR A 85 -1.91 5.96 6.16
CA TYR A 85 -2.08 6.91 5.07
C TYR A 85 -2.80 6.27 3.87
N ILE A 86 -2.30 5.12 3.37
CA ILE A 86 -2.92 4.42 2.24
C ILE A 86 -4.36 4.05 2.58
N VAL A 87 -4.58 3.37 3.71
CA VAL A 87 -5.92 2.95 4.14
C VAL A 87 -6.89 4.15 4.22
N GLY A 88 -6.43 5.31 4.70
CA GLY A 88 -7.22 6.54 4.76
C GLY A 88 -7.60 7.12 3.38
N GLN A 89 -6.80 6.88 2.34
CA GLN A 89 -7.10 7.32 0.97
C GLN A 89 -8.14 6.43 0.26
N TYR A 90 -8.41 5.21 0.74
CA TYR A 90 -9.28 4.24 0.08
C TYR A 90 -10.54 3.90 0.91
N PRO A 91 -11.50 4.84 1.04
CA PRO A 91 -12.68 4.66 1.89
C PRO A 91 -13.63 3.54 1.42
N ARG A 92 -13.64 3.21 0.11
CA ARG A 92 -14.44 2.10 -0.44
C ARG A 92 -13.94 0.76 0.08
N PHE A 93 -12.62 0.56 0.04
CA PHE A 93 -11.94 -0.62 0.56
C PHE A 93 -12.19 -0.80 2.07
N LEU A 94 -12.10 0.29 2.84
CA LEU A 94 -12.35 0.27 4.28
C LEU A 94 -13.75 -0.22 4.66
N ARG A 95 -14.79 0.25 3.96
CA ARG A 95 -16.18 -0.16 4.22
C ARG A 95 -16.38 -1.66 3.99
N ALA A 96 -15.68 -2.23 3.01
CA ALA A 96 -15.75 -3.67 2.70
C ALA A 96 -14.90 -4.55 3.65
N HIS A 97 -13.93 -3.98 4.38
CA HIS A 97 -12.94 -4.72 5.16
C HIS A 97 -12.79 -4.24 6.61
N TRP A 98 -13.90 -3.90 7.29
CA TRP A 98 -13.93 -3.43 8.70
C TRP A 98 -13.06 -4.22 9.70
N LYS A 99 -12.95 -5.55 9.58
CA LYS A 99 -12.09 -6.37 10.46
C LYS A 99 -10.61 -6.00 10.34
N PHE A 100 -10.17 -5.58 9.15
CA PHE A 100 -8.82 -5.13 8.87
C PHE A 100 -8.49 -3.83 9.64
N LEU A 101 -9.42 -2.86 9.62
CA LEU A 101 -9.31 -1.61 10.38
C LEU A 101 -9.12 -1.88 11.88
N LYS A 102 -9.88 -2.83 12.45
CA LYS A 102 -9.79 -3.17 13.88
C LYS A 102 -8.39 -3.67 14.29
N THR A 103 -7.71 -4.43 13.44
CA THR A 103 -6.36 -4.94 13.72
C THR A 103 -5.28 -3.86 13.61
N VAL A 104 -5.45 -2.90 12.70
CA VAL A 104 -4.50 -1.78 12.54
C VAL A 104 -4.70 -0.74 13.65
N VAL A 105 -5.96 -0.40 13.98
CA VAL A 105 -6.28 0.59 15.03
C VAL A 105 -5.97 0.07 16.43
N ASN A 106 -6.19 -1.22 16.73
CA ASN A 106 -5.91 -1.78 18.06
C ASN A 106 -4.41 -2.05 18.35
N LYS A 107 -3.50 -1.75 17.42
CA LYS A 107 -2.04 -1.87 17.62
C LYS A 107 -1.37 -0.54 17.99
N SER A 108 -2.13 0.55 18.19
CA SER A 108 -1.64 1.85 18.67
C SER A 108 -1.73 1.98 20.19
#